data_AF-W2KS42-F1
#
_entry.id   AF-W2KS42-F1
#
_cell.length_a   1.000
_cell.length_b   1.000
_cell.length_c   1.000
_cell.angle_alpha   90.00
_cell.angle_beta   90.00
_cell.angle_gamma   90.00
#
_symmetry.space_group_name_H-M   'P 1'
#
loop_
_entity.id
_entity.type
_entity.pdbx_description
1 polymer ?
#
loop_
_entity_poly.entity_id
_entity_poly.type
_entity_poly.pdbx_seq_one_letter_code
_entity_poly.pdbx_strand_id
1 'polypeptide(L)'
;MSSSAATQQAMPSIADILFDATVTSEDAEAKLTTFGAKQLRTECYLRQLRIAKKGIDCNDHKIGYVGLLMRQKRVFTEKQRLGVEDGPSKIPVAAGIKRRTRHCMIRLLNVMFSETFAGRVHEIDGKPTRAELDSNQTHASSSFWTGFHDAYLSDQAEFGKLNSTLPLFAKCNPAIIVPHDAAKLRDMWKDVSSRYNTALANSRVS
;
A
#
# COMPACT_ATOMS: atom_id res chain seq x y z
N MET A 1 -36.25 -3.24 42.75
CA MET A 1 -34.77 -3.13 42.76
C MET A 1 -34.32 -3.14 41.31
N SER A 2 -34.14 -1.95 40.72
CA SER A 2 -33.78 -1.81 39.31
C SER A 2 -32.27 -1.81 39.19
N SER A 3 -31.70 -2.91 38.69
CA SER A 3 -30.28 -3.00 38.36
C SER A 3 -30.01 -2.14 37.13
N SER A 4 -29.31 -1.02 37.34
CA SER A 4 -28.78 -0.19 36.26
C SER A 4 -27.63 -0.96 35.61
N ALA A 5 -27.87 -1.51 34.43
CA ALA A 5 -26.82 -2.10 33.60
C ALA A 5 -25.89 -0.96 33.17
N ALA A 6 -24.74 -0.86 33.81
CA ALA A 6 -23.67 0.02 33.38
C ALA A 6 -23.25 -0.42 31.98
N THR A 7 -23.71 0.32 30.96
CA THR A 7 -23.22 0.19 29.59
C THR A 7 -21.73 0.45 29.62
N GLN A 8 -20.93 -0.61 29.58
CA GLN A 8 -19.49 -0.50 29.33
C GLN A 8 -19.35 0.10 27.93
N GLN A 9 -19.19 1.42 27.84
CA GLN A 9 -18.74 2.06 26.60
C GLN A 9 -17.38 1.45 26.27
N ALA A 10 -17.36 0.57 25.27
CA ALA A 10 -16.13 0.05 24.71
C ALA A 10 -15.26 1.26 24.32
N MET A 11 -14.02 1.29 24.79
CA MET A 11 -13.14 2.40 24.44
C MET A 11 -13.04 2.48 22.90
N PRO A 12 -13.23 3.67 22.30
CA PRO A 12 -13.16 3.83 20.86
C PRO A 12 -11.79 3.41 20.36
N SER A 13 -11.74 2.71 19.23
CA SER A 13 -10.48 2.29 18.65
C SER A 13 -9.69 3.50 18.13
N ILE A 14 -8.39 3.32 17.89
CA ILE A 14 -7.56 4.37 17.29
C ILE A 14 -8.11 4.76 15.89
N ALA A 15 -8.76 3.83 15.16
CA ALA A 15 -9.40 4.13 13.90
C ALA A 15 -10.62 5.06 14.07
N ASP A 16 -11.47 4.78 15.05
CA ASP A 16 -12.66 5.58 15.32
C ASP A 16 -12.27 7.02 15.68
N ILE A 17 -11.22 7.20 16.48
CA ILE A 17 -10.72 8.53 16.87
C ILE A 17 -10.23 9.34 15.65
N LEU A 18 -9.58 8.66 14.68
CA LEU A 18 -8.95 9.32 13.54
C LEU A 18 -9.93 9.65 12.42
N PHE A 19 -10.91 8.80 12.18
CA PHE A 19 -11.83 8.90 11.04
C PHE A 19 -13.24 9.35 11.41
N ASP A 20 -13.52 9.56 12.69
CA ASP A 20 -14.71 10.27 13.13
C ASP A 20 -14.51 11.79 12.97
N ALA A 21 -15.31 12.36 12.08
CA ALA A 21 -15.39 13.78 11.76
C ALA A 21 -15.84 14.63 12.94
N THR A 22 -16.62 14.04 13.85
CA THR A 22 -17.18 14.72 15.01
C THR A 22 -16.17 14.85 16.14
N VAL A 23 -15.08 14.07 16.12
CA VAL A 23 -14.00 14.17 17.09
C VAL A 23 -13.08 15.32 16.69
N THR A 24 -12.95 16.32 17.55
CA THR A 24 -12.07 17.48 17.35
C THR A 24 -10.59 17.08 17.32
N SER A 25 -9.72 17.99 16.86
CA SER A 25 -8.27 17.71 16.86
C SER A 25 -7.73 17.61 18.28
N GLU A 26 -8.16 18.50 19.17
CA GLU A 26 -7.77 18.49 20.59
C GLU A 26 -8.23 17.20 21.30
N ASP A 27 -9.48 16.79 21.09
CA ASP A 27 -10.02 15.56 21.70
C ASP A 27 -9.34 14.30 21.14
N ALA A 28 -9.02 14.29 19.85
CA ALA A 28 -8.31 13.18 19.24
C ALA A 28 -6.90 13.04 19.83
N GLU A 29 -6.17 14.14 19.99
CA GLU A 29 -4.84 14.12 20.59
C GLU A 29 -4.89 13.63 22.04
N ALA A 30 -5.83 14.17 22.84
CA ALA A 30 -6.05 13.74 24.22
C ALA A 30 -6.36 12.22 24.28
N LYS A 31 -7.26 11.72 23.44
CA LYS A 31 -7.60 10.29 23.39
C LYS A 31 -6.42 9.43 22.93
N LEU A 32 -5.68 9.84 21.91
CA LEU A 32 -4.50 9.12 21.39
C LEU A 32 -3.39 8.98 22.43
N THR A 33 -3.18 10.00 23.27
CA THR A 33 -2.16 9.95 24.32
C THR A 33 -2.48 8.93 25.43
N THR A 34 -3.72 8.45 25.55
CA THR A 34 -4.09 7.39 26.51
C THR A 34 -3.64 6.00 26.06
N PHE A 35 -3.42 5.77 24.77
CA PHE A 35 -2.98 4.47 24.25
C PHE A 35 -1.51 4.16 24.58
N GLY A 36 -1.20 2.86 24.65
CA GLY A 36 0.17 2.38 24.80
C GLY A 36 1.02 2.61 23.54
N ALA A 37 2.32 2.84 23.72
CA ALA A 37 3.25 3.08 22.61
C ALA A 37 3.24 1.94 21.56
N LYS A 38 3.09 0.68 21.99
CA LYS A 38 2.97 -0.48 21.09
C LYS A 38 1.70 -0.44 20.22
N GLN A 39 0.57 -0.01 20.79
CA GLN A 39 -0.69 0.11 20.06
C GLN A 39 -0.58 1.23 19.02
N LEU A 40 -0.06 2.39 19.42
CA LEU A 40 0.17 3.53 18.52
C LEU A 40 1.14 3.19 17.39
N ARG A 41 2.26 2.51 17.71
CA ARG A 41 3.22 2.01 16.72
C ARG A 41 2.59 1.05 15.72
N THR A 42 1.79 0.10 16.22
CA THR A 42 1.05 -0.86 15.39
C THR A 42 0.10 -0.14 14.45
N GLU A 43 -0.60 0.88 14.96
CA GLU A 43 -1.52 1.65 14.16
C GLU A 43 -0.82 2.49 13.08
N CYS A 44 0.32 3.09 13.41
CA CYS A 44 1.19 3.74 12.43
C CYS A 44 1.66 2.77 11.33
N TYR A 45 1.98 1.50 11.67
CA TYR A 45 2.32 0.48 10.68
C TYR A 45 1.12 0.11 9.80
N LEU A 46 -0.06 -0.10 10.38
CA LEU A 46 -1.30 -0.42 9.64
C LEU A 46 -1.66 0.69 8.65
N ARG A 47 -1.39 1.95 9.01
CA ARG A 47 -1.59 3.14 8.16
C ARG A 47 -0.42 3.49 7.27
N GLN A 48 0.65 2.70 7.33
CA GLN A 48 1.87 2.92 6.56
C GLN A 48 2.43 4.34 6.75
N LEU A 49 2.46 4.84 7.98
CA LEU A 49 3.12 6.10 8.32
C LEU A 49 4.64 5.87 8.37
N ARG A 50 5.44 6.92 8.12
CA ARG A 50 6.91 6.83 8.15
C ARG A 50 7.42 6.96 9.58
N ILE A 51 7.77 5.83 10.19
CA ILE A 51 8.49 5.80 11.46
C ILE A 51 10.00 5.84 11.20
N ALA A 52 10.66 6.92 11.57
CA ALA A 52 12.12 7.06 11.51
C ALA A 52 12.73 6.66 12.85
N LYS A 53 13.62 5.66 12.83
CA LYS A 53 14.20 5.05 14.04
C LYS A 53 15.45 5.76 14.56
N LYS A 54 16.08 6.60 13.72
CA LYS A 54 17.35 7.29 14.01
C LYS A 54 17.40 8.60 13.21
N GLY A 55 18.28 9.50 13.63
CA GLY A 55 18.51 10.80 12.98
C GLY A 55 17.65 11.92 13.55
N ILE A 56 17.74 13.11 12.95
CA ILE A 56 17.05 14.32 13.40
C ILE A 56 15.51 14.21 13.33
N ASP A 57 15.01 13.36 12.42
CA ASP A 57 13.59 13.09 12.24
C ASP A 57 13.08 11.90 13.10
N CYS A 58 13.85 11.46 14.11
CA CYS A 58 13.47 10.31 14.91
C CYS A 58 12.10 10.51 15.56
N ASN A 59 11.19 9.56 15.31
CA ASN A 59 9.83 9.60 15.82
C ASN A 59 9.38 8.21 16.32
N ASP A 60 10.33 7.29 16.56
CA ASP A 60 10.08 5.95 17.11
C ASP A 60 9.85 5.99 18.64
N HIS A 61 8.97 6.87 19.09
CA HIS A 61 8.55 7.06 20.48
C HIS A 61 7.06 7.46 20.54
N LYS A 62 6.44 7.32 21.72
CA LYS A 62 4.99 7.49 21.91
C LYS A 62 4.43 8.78 21.29
N ILE A 63 5.02 9.93 21.63
CA ILE A 63 4.61 11.24 21.12
C ILE A 63 4.81 11.36 19.61
N GLY A 64 5.87 10.74 19.06
CA GLY A 64 6.13 10.71 17.62
C GLY A 64 5.02 9.96 16.87
N TYR A 65 4.54 8.84 17.41
CA TYR A 65 3.40 8.12 16.84
C TYR A 65 2.11 8.93 16.90
N VAL A 66 1.82 9.60 18.03
CA VAL A 66 0.66 10.50 18.16
C VAL A 66 0.72 11.60 17.10
N GLY A 67 1.87 12.25 16.93
CA GLY A 67 2.06 13.29 15.91
C GLY A 67 1.84 12.79 14.48
N LEU A 68 2.28 11.57 14.17
CA LEU A 68 2.03 10.93 12.87
C LEU A 68 0.54 10.68 12.64
N LEU A 69 -0.18 10.17 13.63
CA LEU A 69 -1.61 9.87 13.54
C LEU A 69 -2.45 11.15 13.47
N MET A 70 -2.08 12.19 14.24
CA MET A 70 -2.72 13.51 14.17
C MET A 70 -2.55 14.17 12.81
N ARG A 71 -1.37 14.04 12.18
CA ARG A 71 -1.16 14.51 10.80
C ARG A 71 -2.12 13.83 9.83
N GLN A 72 -2.38 12.53 10.00
CA GLN A 72 -3.32 11.79 9.18
C GLN A 72 -4.78 12.24 9.40
N LYS A 73 -5.19 12.47 10.66
CA LYS A 73 -6.53 13.02 10.97
C LYS A 73 -6.75 14.37 10.28
N ARG A 74 -5.77 15.28 10.34
CA ARG A 74 -5.86 16.59 9.66
C ARG A 74 -6.09 16.44 8.16
N VAL A 75 -5.37 15.53 7.50
CA VAL A 75 -5.55 15.25 6.06
C VAL A 75 -6.95 14.68 5.79
N PHE A 76 -7.46 13.81 6.66
CA PHE A 76 -8.81 13.25 6.54
C PHE A 76 -9.90 14.33 6.71
N THR A 77 -9.83 15.12 7.77
CA THR A 77 -10.77 16.22 8.04
C THR A 77 -10.76 17.25 6.92
N GLU A 78 -9.60 17.61 6.38
CA GLU A 78 -9.52 18.56 5.27
C GLU A 78 -10.15 18.00 3.99
N LYS A 79 -9.95 16.71 3.68
CA LYS A 79 -10.62 16.05 2.55
C LYS A 79 -12.14 16.09 2.66
N GLN A 80 -12.65 15.83 3.86
CA GLN A 80 -14.08 15.86 4.14
C GLN A 80 -14.65 17.29 4.06
N ARG A 81 -13.93 18.28 4.59
CA ARG A 81 -14.30 19.71 4.50
C ARG A 81 -14.40 20.18 3.05
N LEU A 82 -13.52 19.69 2.19
CA LEU A 82 -13.50 20.01 0.76
C LEU A 82 -14.60 19.27 -0.03
N GLY A 83 -15.43 18.44 0.61
CA GLY A 83 -16.51 17.70 -0.06
C GLY A 83 -16.00 16.70 -1.09
N VAL A 84 -14.75 16.25 -0.97
CA VAL A 84 -14.18 15.21 -1.83
C VAL A 84 -14.70 13.88 -1.32
N GLU A 85 -15.93 13.54 -1.73
CA GLU A 85 -16.39 12.15 -1.74
C GLU A 85 -15.41 11.32 -2.59
N ASP A 86 -15.16 10.05 -2.23
CA ASP A 86 -14.36 9.11 -3.03
C ASP A 86 -15.10 8.76 -4.35
N GLY A 87 -15.26 9.74 -5.24
CA GLY A 87 -15.39 9.54 -6.68
C GLY A 87 -14.00 9.35 -7.29
N PRO A 88 -13.88 8.76 -8.51
CA PRO A 88 -12.62 8.31 -9.08
C PRO A 88 -11.68 9.50 -9.31
N SER A 89 -10.95 9.84 -8.25
CA SER A 89 -10.20 11.08 -8.17
C SER A 89 -8.92 10.91 -8.95
N LYS A 90 -8.91 11.51 -10.14
CA LYS A 90 -7.70 11.97 -10.80
C LYS A 90 -7.05 13.02 -9.88
N ILE A 91 -6.16 12.56 -9.00
CA ILE A 91 -5.35 13.43 -8.14
C ILE A 91 -4.14 13.93 -8.98
N PRO A 92 -3.85 15.23 -8.99
CA PRO A 92 -2.72 15.81 -9.72
C PRO A 92 -1.38 15.25 -9.24
N VAL A 93 -0.46 15.14 -10.19
CA VAL A 93 0.91 14.61 -10.05
C VAL A 93 1.72 15.45 -9.07
N ALA A 94 2.16 14.82 -7.98
CA ALA A 94 3.40 15.17 -7.28
C ALA A 94 4.11 13.86 -6.89
N ALA A 95 5.35 13.74 -7.34
CA ALA A 95 6.18 12.55 -7.25
C ALA A 95 6.37 12.08 -5.79
N GLY A 96 5.74 10.95 -5.48
CA GLY A 96 5.98 10.20 -4.25
C GLY A 96 5.51 8.77 -4.49
N ILE A 97 6.45 7.84 -4.61
CA ILE A 97 6.20 6.40 -4.78
C ILE A 97 5.14 5.98 -3.75
N LYS A 98 3.90 5.75 -4.20
CA LYS A 98 2.84 5.22 -3.33
C LYS A 98 3.32 3.86 -2.84
N ARG A 99 3.30 3.64 -1.51
CA ARG A 99 3.69 2.36 -0.93
C ARG A 99 2.78 1.26 -1.46
N ARG A 100 3.37 0.10 -1.80
CA ARG A 100 2.61 -1.08 -2.23
C ARG A 100 1.65 -1.51 -1.13
N THR A 101 0.44 -1.89 -1.50
CA THR A 101 -0.55 -2.52 -0.60
C THR A 101 -0.58 -4.03 -0.85
N ARG A 102 -1.42 -4.75 -0.08
CA ARG A 102 -1.58 -6.21 -0.19
C ARG A 102 -2.09 -6.70 -1.55
N HIS A 103 -2.79 -5.86 -2.30
CA HIS A 103 -3.39 -6.23 -3.59
C HIS A 103 -2.49 -5.90 -4.78
N CYS A 104 -1.49 -5.03 -4.63
CA CYS A 104 -0.53 -4.68 -5.68
C CYS A 104 0.20 -5.90 -6.24
N MET A 105 0.59 -6.86 -5.40
CA MET A 105 1.28 -8.08 -5.85
C MET A 105 0.38 -9.02 -6.63
N ILE A 106 -0.87 -9.16 -6.20
CA ILE A 106 -1.83 -10.03 -6.88
C ILE A 106 -2.12 -9.45 -8.26
N ARG A 107 -2.36 -8.13 -8.34
CA ARG A 107 -2.53 -7.42 -9.60
C ARG A 107 -1.30 -7.53 -10.51
N LEU A 108 -0.10 -7.34 -9.96
CA LEU A 108 1.16 -7.51 -10.70
C LEU A 108 1.23 -8.89 -11.35
N LEU A 109 0.92 -9.96 -10.60
CA LEU A 109 0.94 -11.33 -11.09
C LEU A 109 -0.14 -11.56 -12.16
N ASN A 110 -1.34 -11.03 -11.97
CA ASN A 110 -2.42 -11.12 -12.96
C ASN A 110 -2.02 -10.48 -14.30
N VAL A 111 -1.34 -9.33 -14.27
CA VAL A 111 -0.83 -8.68 -15.48
C VAL A 111 0.32 -9.49 -16.08
N MET A 112 1.27 -9.95 -15.26
CA MET A 112 2.45 -10.68 -15.73
C MET A 112 2.09 -12.00 -16.43
N PHE A 113 1.09 -12.69 -15.90
CA PHE A 113 0.62 -13.97 -16.41
C PHE A 113 -0.66 -13.83 -17.23
N SER A 114 -0.99 -12.63 -17.71
CA SER A 114 -2.06 -12.46 -18.70
C SER A 114 -1.60 -12.98 -20.07
N GLU A 115 -2.56 -13.19 -20.97
CA GLU A 115 -2.29 -13.66 -22.33
C GLU A 115 -1.27 -12.79 -23.06
N THR A 116 -1.34 -11.47 -22.86
CA THR A 116 -0.45 -10.48 -23.49
C THR A 116 1.00 -10.56 -23.00
N PHE A 117 1.24 -10.87 -21.72
CA PHE A 117 2.58 -10.77 -21.11
C PHE A 117 3.22 -12.12 -20.81
N ALA A 118 2.45 -13.19 -20.62
CA ALA A 118 2.98 -14.50 -20.24
C ALA A 118 4.03 -15.02 -21.24
N GLY A 119 3.78 -14.86 -22.55
CA GLY A 119 4.72 -15.24 -23.61
C GLY A 119 5.98 -14.36 -23.67
N ARG A 120 5.93 -13.17 -23.06
CA ARG A 120 6.96 -12.13 -23.09
C ARG A 120 7.77 -12.04 -21.81
N VAL A 121 7.53 -12.91 -20.83
CA VAL A 121 8.25 -12.94 -19.54
C VAL A 121 9.77 -13.04 -19.73
N HIS A 122 10.23 -13.69 -20.80
CA HIS A 122 11.65 -13.77 -21.15
C HIS A 122 12.29 -12.40 -21.50
N GLU A 123 11.50 -11.41 -21.88
CA GLU A 123 11.94 -10.03 -22.16
C GLU A 123 12.25 -9.25 -20.87
N ILE A 124 11.85 -9.75 -19.70
CA ILE A 124 12.05 -9.09 -18.39
C ILE A 124 13.53 -8.92 -18.04
N ASP A 125 14.38 -9.85 -18.46
CA ASP A 125 15.84 -9.80 -18.30
C ASP A 125 16.54 -9.64 -19.65
N GLY A 126 15.79 -9.15 -20.66
CA GLY A 126 16.32 -8.88 -22.00
C GLY A 126 17.52 -7.95 -21.92
N LYS A 127 18.65 -8.38 -22.50
CA LYS A 127 19.84 -7.52 -22.56
C LYS A 127 19.48 -6.26 -23.35
N PRO A 128 19.78 -5.05 -22.83
CA PRO A 128 19.57 -3.82 -23.58
C PRO A 128 20.29 -3.93 -24.93
N THR A 129 19.59 -3.59 -25.99
CA THR A 129 20.18 -3.50 -27.33
C THR A 129 21.23 -2.37 -27.34
N ARG A 130 22.17 -2.43 -28.28
CA ARG A 130 23.21 -1.39 -28.43
C ARG A 130 22.60 0.01 -28.57
N ALA A 131 21.50 0.13 -29.32
CA ALA A 131 20.76 1.38 -29.51
C ALA A 131 20.09 1.91 -28.21
N GLU A 132 19.60 1.03 -27.33
CA GLU A 132 19.05 1.42 -26.03
C GLU A 132 20.15 1.91 -25.08
N LEU A 133 21.33 1.28 -25.14
CA LEU A 133 22.51 1.74 -24.39
C LEU A 133 22.98 3.12 -24.87
N ASP A 134 23.05 3.31 -26.19
CA ASP A 134 23.51 4.57 -26.80
C ASP A 134 22.50 5.73 -26.57
N SER A 135 21.23 5.41 -26.30
CA SER A 135 20.19 6.39 -25.96
C SER A 135 20.00 6.62 -24.45
N ASN A 136 20.90 6.09 -23.60
CA ASN A 136 20.78 6.12 -22.14
C ASN A 136 19.46 5.55 -21.60
N GLN A 137 18.80 4.66 -22.34
CA GLN A 137 17.60 3.99 -21.86
C GLN A 137 17.98 2.96 -20.80
N THR A 138 17.30 3.04 -19.65
CA THR A 138 17.46 2.06 -18.58
C THR A 138 16.57 0.85 -18.84
N HIS A 139 16.84 -0.28 -18.21
CA HIS A 139 15.95 -1.44 -18.28
C HIS A 139 14.50 -1.12 -17.83
N ALA A 140 14.32 -0.10 -16.97
CA ALA A 140 13.00 0.40 -16.55
C ALA A 140 12.22 1.08 -17.68
N SER A 141 12.91 1.61 -18.68
CA SER A 141 12.33 2.28 -19.85
C SER A 141 12.23 1.36 -21.08
N SER A 142 12.53 0.07 -20.94
CA SER A 142 12.30 -0.90 -22.02
C SER A 142 10.83 -0.93 -22.43
N SER A 143 10.58 -1.32 -23.69
CA SER A 143 9.22 -1.44 -24.25
C SER A 143 8.35 -2.39 -23.44
N PHE A 144 8.94 -3.47 -22.89
CA PHE A 144 8.26 -4.40 -22.00
C PHE A 144 7.72 -3.69 -20.75
N TRP A 145 8.58 -3.00 -20.00
CA TRP A 145 8.18 -2.39 -18.72
C TRP A 145 7.26 -1.19 -18.90
N THR A 146 7.39 -0.47 -20.02
CA THR A 146 6.44 0.60 -20.40
C THR A 146 5.06 0.01 -20.69
N GLY A 147 4.96 -1.00 -21.57
CA GLY A 147 3.67 -1.65 -21.86
C GLY A 147 3.07 -2.36 -20.65
N PHE A 148 3.90 -2.98 -19.81
CA PHE A 148 3.47 -3.61 -18.56
C PHE A 148 2.90 -2.59 -17.58
N HIS A 149 3.54 -1.43 -17.44
CA HIS A 149 3.05 -0.33 -16.61
C HIS A 149 1.66 0.13 -17.04
N ASP A 150 1.45 0.32 -18.34
CA ASP A 150 0.17 0.78 -18.88
C ASP A 150 -0.93 -0.27 -18.65
N ALA A 151 -0.63 -1.55 -18.90
CA ALA A 151 -1.55 -2.64 -18.59
C ALA A 151 -1.87 -2.70 -17.09
N TYR A 152 -0.87 -2.55 -16.22
CA TYR A 152 -1.06 -2.53 -14.78
C TYR A 152 -1.97 -1.38 -14.31
N LEU A 153 -1.95 -0.22 -14.97
CA LEU A 153 -2.83 0.91 -14.64
C LEU A 153 -4.22 0.84 -15.28
N SER A 154 -4.45 -0.05 -16.24
CA SER A 154 -5.74 -0.19 -16.93
C SER A 154 -6.83 -0.80 -16.04
N ASP A 155 -8.11 -0.55 -16.30
CA ASP A 155 -9.23 -1.10 -15.53
C ASP A 155 -9.70 -2.48 -16.00
N GLN A 156 -8.90 -3.17 -16.82
CA GLN A 156 -9.26 -4.48 -17.36
C GLN A 156 -9.61 -5.48 -16.25
N ALA A 157 -10.80 -6.08 -16.38
CA ALA A 157 -11.39 -6.92 -15.34
C ALA A 157 -10.49 -8.10 -14.95
N GLU A 158 -9.76 -8.67 -15.92
CA GLU A 158 -8.81 -9.75 -15.70
C GLU A 158 -7.70 -9.42 -14.69
N PHE A 159 -7.20 -8.17 -14.68
CA PHE A 159 -6.16 -7.75 -13.74
C PHE A 159 -6.70 -7.57 -12.32
N GLY A 160 -8.01 -7.41 -12.17
CA GLY A 160 -8.70 -7.27 -10.90
C GLY A 160 -9.10 -8.60 -10.23
N LYS A 161 -8.94 -9.75 -10.90
CA LYS A 161 -9.44 -11.04 -10.40
C LYS A 161 -8.64 -11.57 -9.20
N LEU A 162 -9.34 -12.20 -8.27
CA LEU A 162 -8.74 -12.99 -7.19
C LEU A 162 -9.19 -14.45 -7.34
N ASN A 163 -8.30 -15.31 -7.84
CA ASN A 163 -8.63 -16.71 -8.16
C ASN A 163 -8.47 -17.67 -6.95
N SER A 164 -8.16 -17.16 -5.76
CA SER A 164 -7.97 -17.97 -4.56
C SER A 164 -9.13 -17.82 -3.59
N THR A 165 -9.65 -18.94 -3.10
CA THR A 165 -10.69 -19.02 -2.06
C THR A 165 -10.12 -19.06 -0.65
N LEU A 166 -8.79 -18.99 -0.48
CA LEU A 166 -8.16 -19.09 0.83
C LEU A 166 -8.54 -17.88 1.70
N PRO A 167 -8.94 -18.09 2.97
CA PRO A 167 -9.33 -17.00 3.87
C PRO A 167 -8.25 -15.92 4.05
N LEU A 168 -6.98 -16.28 3.89
CA LEU A 168 -5.84 -15.36 3.92
C LEU A 168 -5.99 -14.20 2.93
N PHE A 169 -6.64 -14.43 1.78
CA PHE A 169 -6.85 -13.44 0.74
C PHE A 169 -8.19 -12.72 0.82
N ALA A 170 -9.05 -13.01 1.81
CA ALA A 170 -10.38 -12.42 1.93
C ALA A 170 -10.38 -10.87 1.98
N LYS A 171 -9.28 -10.27 2.45
CA LYS A 171 -9.13 -8.81 2.52
C LYS A 171 -8.54 -8.21 1.24
N CYS A 172 -8.10 -9.01 0.26
CA CYS A 172 -7.45 -8.54 -0.95
C CYS A 172 -8.47 -8.19 -2.03
N ASN A 173 -8.28 -7.06 -2.69
CA ASN A 173 -9.05 -6.67 -3.88
C ASN A 173 -8.11 -6.12 -4.96
N PRO A 174 -7.66 -6.95 -5.92
CA PRO A 174 -6.76 -6.56 -7.02
C PRO A 174 -7.36 -5.56 -8.01
N ALA A 175 -8.68 -5.35 -7.99
CA ALA A 175 -9.32 -4.32 -8.79
C ALA A 175 -9.00 -2.91 -8.30
N ILE A 176 -8.57 -2.75 -7.04
CA ILE A 176 -8.08 -1.47 -6.53
C ILE A 176 -6.69 -1.20 -7.12
N ILE A 177 -6.59 -0.20 -7.98
CA ILE A 177 -5.36 0.17 -8.68
C ILE A 177 -4.57 1.17 -7.82
N VAL A 178 -3.39 0.76 -7.37
CA VAL A 178 -2.42 1.67 -6.73
C VAL A 178 -1.36 2.02 -7.76
N PRO A 179 -1.26 3.28 -8.19
CA PRO A 179 -0.26 3.68 -9.18
C PRO A 179 1.17 3.47 -8.69
N HIS A 180 1.97 2.82 -9.51
CA HIS A 180 3.41 2.60 -9.33
C HIS A 180 4.10 2.88 -10.65
N ASP A 181 5.28 3.50 -10.61
CA ASP A 181 6.11 3.64 -11.81
C ASP A 181 6.70 2.28 -12.26
N ALA A 182 7.16 2.22 -13.50
CA ALA A 182 7.75 1.02 -14.09
C ALA A 182 8.94 0.47 -13.29
N ALA A 183 9.76 1.35 -12.70
CA ALA A 183 10.89 0.94 -11.87
C ALA A 183 10.42 0.19 -10.61
N LYS A 184 9.36 0.69 -9.96
CA LYS A 184 8.76 0.07 -8.79
C LYS A 184 8.10 -1.26 -9.11
N LEU A 185 7.41 -1.37 -10.25
CA LEU A 185 6.80 -2.62 -10.71
C LEU A 185 7.85 -3.69 -10.97
N ARG A 186 8.99 -3.33 -11.57
CA ARG A 186 10.14 -4.23 -11.72
C ARG A 186 10.72 -4.68 -10.38
N ASP A 187 10.89 -3.77 -9.43
CA ASP A 187 11.40 -4.14 -8.10
C ASP A 187 10.42 -5.06 -7.34
N MET A 188 9.11 -4.86 -7.54
CA MET A 188 8.07 -5.75 -7.02
C MET A 188 8.17 -7.15 -7.65
N TRP A 189 8.40 -7.23 -8.96
CA TRP A 189 8.64 -8.50 -9.65
C TRP A 189 9.88 -9.23 -9.10
N LYS A 190 10.99 -8.52 -8.93
CA LYS A 190 12.22 -9.10 -8.35
C LYS A 190 11.97 -9.69 -6.96
N ASP A 191 11.21 -9.00 -6.11
CA ASP A 191 10.86 -9.48 -4.77
C ASP A 191 10.03 -10.77 -4.83
N VAL A 192 8.97 -10.83 -5.66
CA VAL A 192 8.13 -12.04 -5.75
C VAL A 192 8.88 -13.23 -6.35
N SER A 193 9.67 -13.00 -7.41
CA SER A 193 10.46 -14.07 -8.04
C SER A 193 11.56 -14.60 -7.11
N SER A 194 12.20 -13.73 -6.32
CA SER A 194 13.17 -14.14 -5.31
C SER A 194 12.54 -15.02 -4.22
N ARG A 195 11.36 -14.64 -3.72
CA ARG A 195 10.61 -15.42 -2.71
C ARG A 195 10.18 -16.77 -3.27
N TYR A 196 9.70 -16.80 -4.50
CA TYR A 196 9.33 -18.04 -5.19
C TYR A 196 10.53 -18.96 -5.32
N ASN A 197 11.66 -18.46 -5.81
CA ASN A 197 12.89 -19.26 -5.94
C ASN A 197 13.37 -19.82 -4.59
N THR A 198 13.29 -19.01 -3.53
CA THR A 198 13.62 -19.45 -2.17
C THR A 198 12.68 -20.57 -1.70
N ALA A 199 11.37 -20.40 -1.90
CA ALA A 199 10.39 -21.42 -1.52
C ALA A 199 10.57 -22.71 -2.32
N LEU A 200 10.84 -22.61 -3.62
CA LEU A 200 11.11 -23.74 -4.52
C LEU A 200 12.39 -24.48 -4.15
N ALA A 201 13.44 -23.75 -3.74
CA ALA A 201 14.66 -24.38 -3.25
C ALA A 201 14.38 -25.19 -1.97
N ASN A 202 13.66 -24.60 -1.02
CA ASN A 202 13.31 -25.26 0.24
C ASN A 202 12.40 -26.48 0.04
N SER A 203 11.47 -26.43 -0.92
CA SER A 203 10.56 -27.55 -1.20
C SER A 203 11.25 -28.76 -1.83
N ARG A 204 12.47 -28.60 -2.36
CA ARG A 204 13.27 -29.70 -2.94
C ARG A 204 14.18 -30.38 -1.92
N VAL A 205 14.36 -29.76 -0.75
CA VAL A 205 15.19 -30.27 0.36
C VAL A 205 14.34 -30.91 1.45
N SER A 206 13.02 -30.69 1.43
CA SER A 206 12.03 -31.36 2.29
C SER A 206 11.50 -32.63 1.63
#